data_AF-A0A921CR66-F1
#
_entry.id   AF-A0A921CR66-F1
#
_cell.length_a   1.000
_cell.length_b   1.000
_cell.length_c   1.000
_cell.angle_alpha   90.00
_cell.angle_beta   90.00
_cell.angle_gamma   90.00
#
_symmetry.space_group_name_H-M   'P 1'
#
loop_
_entity.id
_entity.type
_entity.pdbx_description
1 polymer ?
#
loop_
_entity_poly.entity_id
_entity_poly.type
_entity_poly.pdbx_seq_one_letter_code
_entity_poly.pdbx_strand_id
1 'polypeptide(L)'
;MDGINFLAIVKLILNIILVSIPEEIFFVAFALLIQKRYDLLKPNRRNVVRFAVPVLSLAFLSNILRTFFEVTADFMPIIAVLILFVSTALVYKIKNITQLLKVFASYILSYLAVSIIQLSYIPLLLNTTGITANELNNYGLLLVLISLPERVIECCLLAYLLSKRTNMIKINIFKEIFKTRTLSIVTIGVFILNVVFVTLMGKLVFFNHILSNLGIVAQFVVIEGVLIFPILNIAMLFGVIYNMAAKEKFERMLSRERIVTLVSILKMYASNQNYGKVNAVIDDINKHLEELYQYKI
;
A
#
# COMPACT_ATOMS: atom_id res chain seq x y z
N MET A 1 10.31 44.70 -8.58
CA MET A 1 11.18 43.51 -8.57
C MET A 1 11.39 43.17 -7.12
N ASP A 2 10.45 42.42 -6.56
CA ASP A 2 10.47 42.08 -5.14
C ASP A 2 11.61 41.10 -4.91
N GLY A 3 12.59 41.53 -4.11
CA GLY A 3 13.74 40.73 -3.76
C GLY A 3 13.27 39.40 -3.19
N ILE A 4 13.81 38.30 -3.72
CA ILE A 4 13.50 36.96 -3.23
C ILE A 4 13.78 36.97 -1.73
N ASN A 5 12.72 36.81 -0.94
CA ASN A 5 12.80 36.94 0.51
C ASN A 5 13.65 35.78 1.05
N PHE A 6 14.90 36.06 1.42
CA PHE A 6 15.88 35.05 1.85
C PHE A 6 15.33 34.12 2.93
N LEU A 7 14.49 34.66 3.82
CA LEU A 7 13.82 33.92 4.88
C LEU A 7 12.81 32.88 4.35
N ALA A 8 12.14 33.16 3.23
CA ALA A 8 11.26 32.20 2.56
C ALA A 8 12.06 31.05 1.91
N ILE A 9 13.24 31.34 1.34
CA ILE A 9 14.14 30.30 0.79
C ILE A 9 14.64 29.38 1.92
N VAL A 10 15.13 29.96 3.02
CA VAL A 10 15.64 29.18 4.17
C VAL A 10 14.56 28.28 4.75
N LYS A 11 13.33 28.79 4.90
CA LYS A 11 12.18 28.01 5.36
C LYS A 11 11.84 26.85 4.42
N LEU A 12 11.85 27.09 3.10
CA LEU A 12 11.62 26.06 2.10
C LEU A 12 12.68 24.95 2.17
N ILE A 13 13.96 25.32 2.30
CA ILE A 13 15.06 24.35 2.43
C ILE A 13 14.91 23.52 3.71
N LEU A 14 14.60 24.16 4.85
CA LEU A 14 14.40 23.46 6.12
C LEU A 14 13.22 22.47 6.05
N ASN A 15 12.10 22.87 5.45
CA ASN A 15 10.95 21.98 5.26
C ASN A 15 11.29 20.79 4.36
N ILE A 16 12.06 21.01 3.29
CA ILE A 16 12.50 19.93 2.40
C ILE A 16 13.40 18.93 3.12
N ILE A 17 14.32 19.40 3.97
CA ILE A 17 15.32 18.53 4.60
C ILE A 17 14.75 17.78 5.80
N LEU A 18 13.91 18.44 6.61
CA LEU A 18 13.49 17.93 7.91
C LEU A 18 12.10 17.30 7.91
N VAL A 19 11.23 17.60 6.93
CA VAL A 19 9.83 17.16 6.93
C VAL A 19 9.53 16.31 5.69
N SER A 20 9.55 16.93 4.50
CA SER A 20 9.74 16.19 3.25
C SER A 20 11.11 15.50 3.30
N ILE A 21 11.58 14.65 2.39
CA ILE A 21 12.69 13.71 2.63
C ILE A 21 12.36 12.63 3.69
N PRO A 22 12.34 12.78 5.03
CA PRO A 22 11.98 11.66 5.91
C PRO A 22 10.62 11.03 5.58
N GLU A 23 9.62 11.84 5.24
CA GLU A 23 8.31 11.36 4.80
C GLU A 23 8.37 10.54 3.51
N GLU A 24 9.08 11.05 2.51
CA GLU A 24 9.21 10.40 1.21
C GLU A 24 10.09 9.15 1.28
N ILE A 25 11.07 9.13 2.19
CA ILE A 25 11.82 7.91 2.56
C ILE A 25 10.83 6.86 3.06
N PHE A 26 9.88 7.22 3.93
CA PHE A 26 8.85 6.29 4.39
C PHE A 26 8.02 5.78 3.22
N PHE A 27 7.48 6.65 2.36
CA PHE A 27 6.66 6.23 1.22
C PHE A 27 7.35 5.19 0.34
N VAL A 28 8.60 5.44 -0.04
CA VAL A 28 9.38 4.57 -0.94
C VAL A 28 9.80 3.28 -0.21
N ALA A 29 10.27 3.38 1.03
CA ALA A 29 10.68 2.21 1.80
C ALA A 29 9.50 1.28 2.09
N PHE A 30 8.38 1.81 2.57
CA PHE A 30 7.17 1.06 2.86
C PHE A 30 6.62 0.37 1.60
N ALA A 31 6.57 1.07 0.47
CA ALA A 31 6.13 0.49 -0.80
C ALA A 31 7.01 -0.69 -1.26
N LEU A 32 8.34 -0.58 -1.10
CA LEU A 32 9.27 -1.67 -1.42
C LEU A 32 9.14 -2.86 -0.45
N LEU A 33 8.94 -2.59 0.84
CA LEU A 33 8.76 -3.63 1.87
C LEU A 33 7.48 -4.44 1.66
N ILE A 34 6.36 -3.79 1.35
CA ILE A 34 5.09 -4.47 1.05
C ILE A 34 5.25 -5.39 -0.17
N GLN A 35 6.01 -4.96 -1.17
CA GLN A 35 6.33 -5.78 -2.35
C GLN A 35 7.35 -6.88 -2.09
N LYS A 36 7.85 -7.01 -0.85
CA LYS A 36 8.91 -7.94 -0.44
C LYS A 36 10.23 -7.74 -1.21
N ARG A 37 10.51 -6.50 -1.65
CA ARG A 37 11.73 -6.11 -2.39
C ARG A 37 12.86 -5.64 -1.47
N TYR A 38 13.14 -6.42 -0.43
CA TYR A 38 14.17 -6.10 0.57
C TYR A 38 15.59 -5.99 -0.01
N ASP A 39 15.84 -6.64 -1.15
CA ASP A 39 17.09 -6.58 -1.89
C ASP A 39 17.40 -5.16 -2.42
N LEU A 40 16.37 -4.38 -2.73
CA LEU A 40 16.50 -3.01 -3.24
C LEU A 40 16.80 -1.99 -2.14
N LEU A 41 16.60 -2.34 -0.87
CA LEU A 41 16.93 -1.51 0.29
C LEU A 41 18.35 -1.73 0.80
N LYS A 42 19.08 -2.71 0.25
CA LYS A 42 20.49 -2.93 0.64
C LYS A 42 21.36 -1.77 0.16
N PRO A 43 22.30 -1.27 0.99
CA PRO A 43 23.18 -0.17 0.64
C PRO A 43 24.19 -0.61 -0.43
N ASN A 44 23.82 -0.41 -1.69
CA ASN A 44 24.69 -0.52 -2.86
C ASN A 44 24.55 0.78 -3.64
N ARG A 45 25.63 1.35 -4.17
CA ARG A 45 25.64 2.62 -4.94
C ARG A 45 24.47 2.71 -5.93
N ARG A 46 24.19 1.63 -6.68
CA ARG A 46 23.08 1.59 -7.63
C ARG A 46 21.70 1.63 -6.96
N ASN A 47 21.52 0.93 -5.85
CA ASN A 47 20.26 0.88 -5.10
C ASN A 47 19.99 2.21 -4.39
N VAL A 48 21.03 2.83 -3.81
CA VAL A 48 20.93 4.15 -3.18
C VAL A 48 20.46 5.19 -4.18
N VAL A 49 21.04 5.24 -5.38
CA VAL A 49 20.58 6.17 -6.43
C VAL A 49 19.13 5.85 -6.84
N ARG A 50 18.80 4.57 -7.02
CA ARG A 50 17.44 4.17 -7.42
C ARG A 50 16.38 4.46 -6.36
N PHE A 51 16.77 4.43 -5.10
CA PHE A 51 15.93 4.79 -3.96
C PHE A 51 15.79 6.31 -3.82
N ALA A 52 16.90 7.04 -3.98
CA ALA A 52 16.94 8.49 -3.83
C ALA A 52 16.14 9.23 -4.91
N VAL A 53 16.12 8.74 -6.16
CA VAL A 53 15.43 9.46 -7.24
C VAL A 53 13.93 9.65 -6.95
N PRO A 54 13.14 8.62 -6.60
CA PRO A 54 11.75 8.81 -6.20
C PRO A 54 11.57 9.75 -5.00
N VAL A 55 12.38 9.58 -3.95
CA VAL A 55 12.34 10.41 -2.73
C VAL A 55 12.56 11.88 -3.06
N LEU A 56 13.66 12.20 -3.75
CA LEU A 56 14.00 13.56 -4.11
C LEU A 56 12.99 14.12 -5.12
N SER A 57 12.55 13.32 -6.10
CA SER A 57 11.57 13.79 -7.08
C SER A 57 10.28 14.26 -6.40
N LEU A 58 9.74 13.48 -5.46
CA LEU A 58 8.56 13.90 -4.73
C LEU A 58 8.88 15.11 -3.83
N ALA A 59 9.94 15.07 -3.02
CA ALA A 59 10.28 16.18 -2.12
C ALA A 59 10.46 17.53 -2.85
N PHE A 60 11.09 17.53 -4.03
CA PHE A 60 11.27 18.75 -4.81
C PHE A 60 9.99 19.17 -5.54
N LEU A 61 9.37 18.28 -6.31
CA LEU A 61 8.16 18.62 -7.08
C LEU A 61 7.00 18.98 -6.15
N SER A 62 6.87 18.33 -4.99
CA SER A 62 5.80 18.61 -4.04
C SER A 62 5.89 20.04 -3.51
N ASN A 63 7.07 20.44 -3.06
CA ASN A 63 7.32 21.77 -2.54
C ASN A 63 7.21 22.85 -3.62
N ILE A 64 7.64 22.56 -4.86
CA ILE A 64 7.48 23.48 -6.00
C ILE A 64 6.00 23.69 -6.32
N LEU A 65 5.22 22.60 -6.44
CA LEU A 65 3.79 22.67 -6.74
C LEU A 65 3.02 23.45 -5.68
N ARG A 66 3.37 23.26 -4.40
CA ARG A 66 2.73 23.97 -3.29
C ARG A 66 3.11 25.45 -3.24
N THR A 67 4.37 25.77 -3.50
CA THR A 67 4.91 27.13 -3.30
C THR A 67 4.68 28.04 -4.51
N PHE A 68 4.82 27.51 -5.73
CA PHE A 68 4.77 28.33 -6.96
C PHE A 68 3.46 28.17 -7.75
N PHE A 69 2.82 27.01 -7.66
CA PHE A 69 1.58 26.72 -8.41
C PHE A 69 0.34 26.72 -7.53
N GLU A 70 0.49 27.02 -6.22
CA GLU A 70 -0.60 27.08 -5.23
C GLU A 70 -1.54 25.87 -5.29
N VAL A 71 -1.00 24.69 -5.61
CA VAL A 71 -1.80 23.46 -5.68
C VAL A 71 -2.42 23.20 -4.31
N THR A 72 -3.76 23.11 -4.29
CA THR A 72 -4.50 22.91 -3.05
C THR A 72 -4.18 21.56 -2.42
N ALA A 73 -4.29 21.50 -1.09
CA ALA A 73 -4.05 20.27 -0.32
C ALA A 73 -4.95 19.11 -0.77
N ASP A 74 -6.09 19.39 -1.40
CA ASP A 74 -7.03 18.40 -1.91
C ASP A 74 -6.45 17.52 -3.04
N PHE A 75 -5.62 18.10 -3.92
CA PHE A 75 -5.06 17.40 -5.08
C PHE A 75 -3.67 16.81 -4.81
N MET A 76 -3.00 17.31 -3.78
CA MET A 76 -1.64 16.93 -3.46
C MET A 76 -1.43 15.42 -3.26
N PRO A 77 -2.34 14.68 -2.60
CA PRO A 77 -2.26 13.23 -2.46
C PRO A 77 -2.14 12.49 -3.79
N ILE A 78 -3.01 12.85 -4.75
CA ILE A 78 -3.09 12.20 -6.06
C ILE A 78 -1.79 12.46 -6.83
N ILE A 79 -1.34 13.72 -6.82
CA ILE A 79 -0.12 14.13 -7.50
C ILE A 79 1.10 13.45 -6.88
N ALA A 80 1.18 13.35 -5.55
CA ALA A 80 2.27 12.70 -4.84
C ALA A 80 2.40 11.22 -5.22
N VAL A 81 1.28 10.49 -5.20
CA VAL A 81 1.24 9.07 -5.63
C VAL A 81 1.66 8.92 -7.09
N LEU A 82 1.24 9.83 -7.98
CA LEU A 82 1.63 9.80 -9.39
C LEU A 82 3.14 10.08 -9.59
N ILE A 83 3.71 11.08 -8.90
CA ILE A 83 5.15 11.38 -8.95
C ILE A 83 5.96 10.17 -8.49
N LEU A 84 5.60 9.59 -7.35
CA LEU A 84 6.27 8.39 -6.82
C LEU A 84 6.14 7.19 -7.76
N PHE A 85 4.95 6.97 -8.31
CA PHE A 85 4.70 5.89 -9.26
C PHE A 85 5.55 6.04 -10.53
N VAL A 86 5.52 7.21 -11.17
CA VAL A 86 6.25 7.47 -12.43
C VAL A 86 7.75 7.43 -12.21
N SER A 87 8.26 8.12 -11.19
CA SER A 87 9.70 8.13 -10.88
C SER A 87 10.23 6.73 -10.61
N THR A 88 9.50 5.92 -9.84
CA THR A 88 9.85 4.52 -9.55
C THR A 88 9.81 3.67 -10.81
N ALA A 89 8.75 3.77 -11.62
CA ALA A 89 8.62 3.01 -12.85
C ALA A 89 9.80 3.25 -13.82
N LEU A 90 10.21 4.51 -13.96
CA LEU A 90 11.34 4.92 -14.81
C LEU A 90 12.67 4.38 -14.29
N VAL A 91 12.97 4.61 -13.00
CA VAL A 91 14.25 4.28 -12.37
C VAL A 91 14.49 2.76 -12.29
N TYR A 92 13.43 2.00 -12.02
CA TYR A 92 13.46 0.54 -12.01
C TYR A 92 13.20 -0.09 -13.38
N LYS A 93 12.94 0.71 -14.43
CA LYS A 93 12.66 0.27 -15.80
C LYS A 93 11.54 -0.76 -15.87
N ILE A 94 10.46 -0.51 -15.13
CA ILE A 94 9.33 -1.44 -15.02
C ILE A 94 8.50 -1.36 -16.30
N LYS A 95 8.48 -2.45 -17.08
CA LYS A 95 7.69 -2.54 -18.32
C LYS A 95 6.43 -3.39 -18.19
N ASN A 96 6.36 -4.25 -17.18
CA ASN A 96 5.26 -5.18 -17.01
C ASN A 96 4.09 -4.48 -16.27
N ILE A 97 2.90 -4.51 -16.88
CA ILE A 97 1.66 -3.93 -16.32
C ILE A 97 1.37 -4.47 -14.91
N THR A 98 1.55 -5.77 -14.67
CA THR A 98 1.32 -6.38 -13.35
C THR A 98 2.28 -5.82 -12.29
N GLN A 99 3.52 -5.50 -12.68
CA GLN A 99 4.48 -4.86 -11.78
C GLN A 99 4.15 -3.39 -11.57
N LEU A 100 3.70 -2.67 -12.60
CA LEU A 100 3.24 -1.29 -12.48
C LEU A 100 2.05 -1.20 -11.51
N LEU A 101 1.05 -2.06 -11.66
CA LEU A 101 -0.11 -2.10 -10.77
C LEU A 101 0.28 -2.42 -9.31
N LYS A 102 1.27 -3.30 -9.10
CA LYS A 102 1.84 -3.57 -7.76
C LYS A 102 2.45 -2.32 -7.14
N VAL A 103 3.26 -1.60 -7.90
CA VAL A 103 3.90 -0.36 -7.44
C VAL A 103 2.86 0.70 -7.12
N PHE A 104 1.89 0.89 -8.02
CA PHE A 104 0.80 1.84 -7.83
C PHE A 104 -0.02 1.52 -6.57
N ALA A 105 -0.46 0.27 -6.40
CA ALA A 105 -1.20 -0.16 -5.22
C ALA A 105 -0.38 -0.03 -3.93
N SER A 106 0.94 -0.26 -3.99
CA SER A 106 1.82 -0.10 -2.83
C SER A 106 1.92 1.36 -2.40
N TYR A 107 2.02 2.30 -3.34
CA TYR A 107 2.05 3.73 -3.02
C TYR A 107 0.71 4.24 -2.48
N ILE A 108 -0.41 3.75 -3.01
CA ILE A 108 -1.73 4.05 -2.43
C ILE A 108 -1.78 3.57 -0.97
N LEU A 109 -1.29 2.36 -0.69
CA LEU A 109 -1.26 1.81 0.66
C LEU A 109 -0.29 2.58 1.58
N SER A 110 0.86 3.02 1.08
CA SER A 110 1.77 3.90 1.81
C SER A 110 1.10 5.23 2.17
N TYR A 111 0.40 5.85 1.22
CA TYR A 111 -0.36 7.08 1.44
C TYR A 111 -1.43 6.88 2.52
N LEU A 112 -2.23 5.81 2.42
CA LEU A 112 -3.23 5.49 3.43
C LEU A 112 -2.62 5.34 4.84
N ALA A 113 -1.47 4.69 4.96
CA ALA A 113 -0.79 4.55 6.24
C ALA A 113 -0.41 5.92 6.83
N VAL A 114 0.21 6.80 6.04
CA VAL A 114 0.58 8.16 6.49
C VAL A 114 -0.67 8.97 6.85
N SER A 115 -1.71 8.94 6.03
CA SER A 115 -2.94 9.70 6.32
C SER A 115 -3.64 9.23 7.60
N ILE A 116 -3.66 7.93 7.87
CA ILE A 116 -4.19 7.38 9.13
C ILE A 116 -3.36 7.88 10.32
N ILE A 117 -2.02 7.86 10.20
CA ILE A 117 -1.14 8.38 11.24
C ILE A 117 -1.41 9.87 11.48
N GLN A 118 -1.43 10.70 10.43
CA GLN A 118 -1.69 12.13 10.52
C GLN A 118 -3.06 12.46 11.13
N LEU A 119 -4.11 11.75 10.73
CA LEU A 119 -5.46 11.94 11.27
C LEU A 119 -5.60 11.55 12.73
N SER A 120 -4.75 10.67 13.24
CA SER A 120 -4.84 10.22 14.63
C SER A 120 -4.50 11.31 15.66
N TYR A 121 -3.64 12.27 15.30
CA TYR A 121 -3.14 13.25 16.28
C TYR A 121 -3.26 14.71 15.84
N ILE A 122 -3.11 15.03 14.55
CA ILE A 122 -3.14 16.43 14.10
C ILE A 122 -4.48 17.12 14.42
N PRO A 123 -5.67 16.49 14.25
CA PRO A 123 -6.93 17.17 14.57
C PRO A 123 -7.03 17.57 16.04
N LEU A 124 -6.58 16.67 16.92
CA LEU A 124 -6.57 16.90 18.36
C LEU A 124 -5.60 18.03 18.71
N LEU A 125 -4.43 18.06 18.06
CA LEU A 125 -3.43 19.11 18.28
C LEU A 125 -3.94 20.49 17.81
N LEU A 126 -4.54 20.57 16.62
CA LEU A 126 -5.12 21.83 16.12
C LEU A 126 -6.28 22.30 16.98
N ASN A 127 -7.19 21.40 17.37
CA ASN A 127 -8.33 21.77 18.23
C ASN A 127 -7.91 22.20 19.64
N THR A 128 -6.84 21.62 20.19
CA THR A 128 -6.33 22.01 21.53
C THR A 128 -5.51 23.29 21.52
N THR A 129 -4.78 23.55 20.43
CA THR A 129 -3.97 24.77 20.30
C THR A 129 -4.75 25.96 19.77
N GLY A 130 -5.91 25.72 19.13
CA GLY A 130 -6.73 26.77 18.50
C GLY A 130 -6.09 27.36 17.24
N ILE A 131 -4.97 26.79 16.77
CA ILE A 131 -4.24 27.25 15.59
C ILE A 131 -4.89 26.63 14.35
N THR A 132 -5.10 27.42 13.31
CA THR A 132 -5.60 26.92 12.02
C THR A 132 -4.50 26.24 11.21
N ALA A 133 -4.87 25.32 10.30
CA ALA A 133 -3.91 24.65 9.41
C ALA A 133 -3.11 25.64 8.53
N ASN A 134 -3.69 26.80 8.21
CA ASN A 134 -3.02 27.85 7.43
C ASN A 134 -1.98 28.60 8.26
N GLU A 135 -2.31 28.92 9.51
CA GLU A 135 -1.36 29.53 10.45
C GLU A 135 -0.20 28.60 10.76
N LEU A 136 -0.45 27.29 10.82
CA LEU A 136 0.60 26.30 11.02
C LEU A 136 1.69 26.35 9.93
N ASN A 137 1.29 26.54 8.67
CA ASN A 137 2.25 26.66 7.57
C ASN A 137 3.16 27.89 7.71
N ASN A 138 2.78 28.89 8.50
CA ASN A 138 3.60 30.08 8.73
C ASN A 138 4.77 29.82 9.69
N TYR A 139 4.64 28.84 10.60
CA TYR A 139 5.66 28.51 11.60
C TYR A 139 6.47 27.25 11.22
N GLY A 140 7.56 27.43 10.47
CA GLY A 140 8.38 26.31 9.97
C GLY A 140 8.91 25.37 11.06
N LEU A 141 9.41 25.90 12.17
CA LEU A 141 9.88 25.08 13.30
C LEU A 141 8.75 24.29 13.99
N LEU A 142 7.57 24.90 14.10
CA LEU A 142 6.40 24.24 14.69
C LEU A 142 5.92 23.08 13.81
N LEU A 143 5.98 23.23 12.49
CA LEU A 143 5.68 22.17 11.53
C LEU A 143 6.62 20.96 11.70
N VAL A 144 7.92 21.22 11.91
CA VAL A 144 8.90 20.16 12.20
C VAL A 144 8.54 19.45 13.50
N LEU A 145 8.26 20.19 14.57
CA LEU A 145 7.91 19.60 15.88
C LEU A 145 6.63 18.75 15.81
N ILE A 146 5.62 19.21 15.07
CA ILE A 146 4.35 18.50 14.91
C ILE A 146 4.51 17.23 14.08
N SER A 147 5.45 17.19 13.12
CA SER A 147 5.68 15.98 12.32
C SER A 147 6.50 14.91 13.05
N LEU A 148 7.21 15.23 14.13
CA LEU A 148 8.05 14.25 14.85
C LEU A 148 7.30 12.99 15.34
N PRO A 149 6.12 13.08 15.99
CA PRO A 149 5.36 11.90 16.40
C PRO A 149 5.02 10.97 15.23
N GLU A 150 4.63 11.54 14.08
CA GLU A 150 4.39 10.79 12.85
C GLU A 150 5.65 10.07 12.38
N ARG A 151 6.80 10.76 12.32
CA ARG A 151 8.08 10.14 11.91
C ARG A 151 8.49 8.99 12.83
N VAL A 152 8.22 9.10 14.14
CA VAL A 152 8.48 8.02 15.10
C VAL A 152 7.62 6.80 14.79
N ILE A 153 6.32 6.98 14.54
CA ILE A 153 5.40 5.89 14.20
C ILE A 153 5.79 5.23 12.88
N GLU A 154 6.13 6.02 11.87
CA GLU A 154 6.62 5.56 10.57
C GLU A 154 7.90 4.71 10.68
N CYS A 155 8.88 5.19 11.45
CA CYS A 155 10.12 4.46 11.71
C CYS A 155 9.86 3.13 12.44
N CYS A 156 8.98 3.14 13.45
CA CYS A 156 8.55 1.93 14.15
C CYS A 156 7.90 0.91 13.20
N LEU A 157 7.05 1.39 12.30
CA LEU A 157 6.39 0.54 11.30
C LEU A 157 7.39 -0.09 10.34
N LEU A 158 8.33 0.70 9.79
CA LEU A 158 9.39 0.19 8.92
C LEU A 158 10.29 -0.81 9.65
N ALA A 159 10.71 -0.50 10.88
CA ALA A 159 11.53 -1.39 11.71
C ALA A 159 10.82 -2.72 11.98
N TYR A 160 9.52 -2.68 12.30
CA TYR A 160 8.70 -3.86 12.46
C TYR A 160 8.67 -4.71 11.18
N LEU A 161 8.37 -4.12 10.02
CA LEU A 161 8.32 -4.83 8.74
C LEU A 161 9.67 -5.41 8.32
N LEU A 162 10.77 -4.71 8.61
CA LEU A 162 12.13 -5.18 8.39
C LEU A 162 12.48 -6.37 9.31
N SER A 163 12.09 -6.32 10.58
CA SER A 163 12.33 -7.41 11.54
C SER A 163 11.60 -8.71 11.15
N LYS A 164 10.42 -8.60 10.53
CA LYS A 164 9.58 -9.73 10.11
C LYS A 164 9.85 -10.23 8.69
N ARG A 165 11.02 -9.90 8.11
CA ARG A 165 11.44 -10.23 6.72
C ARG A 165 11.15 -11.66 6.26
N THR A 166 11.13 -12.64 7.17
CA THR A 166 10.91 -14.07 6.90
C THR A 166 9.52 -14.60 7.30
N ASN A 167 8.76 -13.88 8.13
CA ASN A 167 7.54 -14.40 8.78
C ASN A 167 6.23 -13.83 8.24
N MET A 168 6.25 -12.86 7.32
CA MET A 168 5.02 -12.29 6.77
C MET A 168 4.35 -13.25 5.77
N ILE A 169 3.38 -14.02 6.30
CA ILE A 169 2.35 -14.84 5.65
C ILE A 169 2.88 -15.74 4.53
N LYS A 170 2.83 -17.07 4.74
CA LYS A 170 3.24 -18.10 3.75
C LYS A 170 2.62 -17.88 2.36
N ILE A 171 1.44 -17.26 2.30
CA ILE A 171 0.77 -16.81 1.08
C ILE A 171 1.14 -15.34 0.84
N ASN A 172 1.80 -15.07 -0.28
CA ASN A 172 2.03 -13.71 -0.72
C ASN A 172 0.70 -13.12 -1.25
N ILE A 173 -0.05 -12.42 -0.40
CA ILE A 173 -1.35 -11.85 -0.74
C ILE A 173 -1.27 -10.96 -1.99
N PHE A 174 -0.21 -10.15 -2.13
CA PHE A 174 0.04 -9.37 -3.34
C PHE A 174 0.25 -10.25 -4.58
N LYS A 175 0.86 -11.43 -4.45
CA LYS A 175 0.96 -12.35 -5.59
C LYS A 175 -0.42 -12.84 -6.02
N GLU A 176 -1.30 -13.16 -5.07
CA GLU A 176 -2.65 -13.63 -5.37
C GLU A 176 -3.56 -12.51 -5.90
N ILE A 177 -3.53 -11.31 -5.31
CA ILE A 177 -4.26 -10.12 -5.83
C ILE A 177 -3.97 -9.90 -7.31
N PHE A 178 -2.69 -9.96 -7.66
CA PHE A 178 -2.21 -9.66 -9.00
C PHE A 178 -2.15 -10.87 -9.94
N LYS A 179 -2.75 -12.00 -9.55
CA LYS A 179 -2.87 -13.21 -10.39
C LYS A 179 -3.98 -13.06 -11.43
N THR A 180 -5.10 -12.43 -11.07
CA THR A 180 -6.23 -12.18 -11.98
C THR A 180 -6.46 -10.68 -12.13
N ARG A 181 -6.78 -10.26 -13.37
CA ARG A 181 -7.01 -8.84 -13.70
C ARG A 181 -8.19 -8.26 -12.91
N THR A 182 -9.26 -9.03 -12.77
CA THR A 182 -10.47 -8.63 -12.03
C THR A 182 -10.16 -8.35 -10.56
N LEU A 183 -9.46 -9.26 -9.87
CA LEU A 183 -9.10 -9.09 -8.47
C LEU A 183 -8.16 -7.90 -8.26
N SER A 184 -7.24 -7.67 -9.21
CA SER A 184 -6.35 -6.51 -9.19
C SER A 184 -7.13 -5.19 -9.27
N ILE A 185 -8.08 -5.09 -10.22
CA ILE A 185 -8.88 -3.88 -10.43
C ILE A 185 -9.76 -3.61 -9.21
N VAL A 186 -10.44 -4.65 -8.69
CA VAL A 186 -11.29 -4.51 -7.48
C VAL A 186 -10.45 -4.06 -6.29
N THR A 187 -9.28 -4.65 -6.08
CA THR A 187 -8.38 -4.26 -4.96
C THR A 187 -7.92 -2.82 -5.08
N ILE A 188 -7.51 -2.39 -6.27
CA ILE A 188 -7.11 -0.99 -6.52
C ILE A 188 -8.30 -0.05 -6.32
N GLY A 189 -9.49 -0.42 -6.78
CA GLY A 189 -10.71 0.35 -6.57
C GLY A 189 -11.03 0.55 -5.09
N VAL A 190 -10.93 -0.51 -4.28
CA VAL A 190 -11.09 -0.43 -2.81
C VAL A 190 -10.03 0.49 -2.19
N PHE A 191 -8.77 0.39 -2.62
CA PHE A 191 -7.72 1.27 -2.12
C PHE A 191 -7.97 2.75 -2.47
N ILE A 192 -8.37 3.04 -3.70
CA ILE A 192 -8.73 4.40 -4.13
C ILE A 192 -9.92 4.93 -3.32
N LEU A 193 -10.95 4.11 -3.10
CA LEU A 193 -12.12 4.50 -2.31
C LEU A 193 -11.75 4.83 -0.86
N ASN A 194 -10.84 4.06 -0.26
CA ASN A 194 -10.32 4.38 1.06
C ASN A 194 -9.53 5.70 1.06
N VAL A 195 -8.74 5.98 0.02
CA VAL A 195 -8.02 7.27 -0.09
C VAL A 195 -9.01 8.42 -0.18
N VAL A 196 -10.02 8.31 -1.05
CA VAL A 196 -11.05 9.35 -1.20
C VAL A 196 -11.77 9.56 0.11
N PHE A 197 -12.17 8.49 0.81
CA PHE A 197 -12.82 8.57 2.12
C PHE A 197 -11.95 9.31 3.15
N VAL A 198 -10.70 8.88 3.30
CA VAL A 198 -9.75 9.46 4.27
C VAL A 198 -9.45 10.92 3.97
N THR A 199 -9.24 11.28 2.69
CA THR A 199 -9.02 12.67 2.27
C THR A 199 -10.24 13.55 2.52
N LEU A 200 -11.45 13.07 2.19
CA LEU A 200 -12.69 13.82 2.44
C LEU A 200 -12.95 14.01 3.94
N MET A 201 -12.82 12.95 4.74
CA MET A 201 -12.99 13.04 6.18
C MET A 201 -11.93 13.93 6.81
N GLY A 202 -10.66 13.80 6.38
CA GLY A 202 -9.61 14.70 6.80
C GLY A 202 -9.93 16.13 6.47
N LYS A 203 -10.47 16.43 5.27
CA LYS A 203 -10.88 17.79 4.94
C LYS A 203 -11.95 18.34 5.87
N LEU A 204 -12.99 17.53 6.15
CA LEU A 204 -14.09 17.92 7.02
C LEU A 204 -13.61 18.17 8.46
N VAL A 205 -12.70 17.33 8.94
CA VAL A 205 -12.15 17.39 10.30
C VAL A 205 -11.13 18.53 10.45
N PHE A 206 -10.17 18.64 9.52
CA PHE A 206 -9.06 19.60 9.58
C PHE A 206 -9.44 21.01 9.15
N PHE A 207 -10.08 21.17 7.99
CA PHE A 207 -10.27 22.49 7.38
C PHE A 207 -11.65 23.07 7.69
N ASN A 208 -12.68 22.23 7.75
CA ASN A 208 -14.04 22.70 8.00
C ASN A 208 -14.40 22.71 9.50
N HIS A 209 -13.47 22.27 10.38
CA HIS A 209 -13.63 22.25 11.83
C HIS A 209 -14.99 21.68 12.29
N ILE A 210 -15.53 20.67 11.58
CA ILE A 210 -16.89 20.17 11.82
C ILE A 210 -17.07 19.60 13.23
N LEU A 211 -15.97 19.21 13.87
CA LEU A 211 -15.92 18.65 15.22
C LEU A 211 -15.79 19.71 16.32
N SER A 212 -15.54 20.97 15.99
CA SER A 212 -15.24 22.05 16.96
C SER A 212 -16.34 22.28 18.00
N ASN A 213 -17.60 22.05 17.62
CA ASN A 213 -18.75 22.22 18.49
C ASN A 213 -19.06 20.99 19.37
N LEU A 214 -18.33 19.88 19.18
CA LEU A 214 -18.51 18.66 19.95
C LEU A 214 -17.59 18.63 21.16
N GLY A 215 -18.02 17.99 22.25
CA GLY A 215 -17.14 17.70 23.39
C GLY A 215 -15.98 16.79 22.99
N ILE A 216 -14.82 16.94 23.66
CA ILE A 216 -13.56 16.24 23.34
C ILE A 216 -13.75 14.72 23.20
N VAL A 217 -14.54 14.11 24.06
CA VAL A 217 -14.83 12.66 24.00
C VAL A 217 -15.54 12.28 22.69
N ALA A 218 -16.52 13.06 22.27
CA ALA A 218 -17.24 12.82 21.01
C ALA A 218 -16.33 13.06 19.79
N GLN A 219 -15.45 14.07 19.84
CA GLN A 219 -14.46 14.28 18.79
C GLN A 219 -13.53 13.07 18.65
N PHE A 220 -13.03 12.54 19.77
CA PHE A 220 -12.16 11.37 19.79
C PHE A 220 -12.84 10.14 19.20
N VAL A 221 -14.09 9.85 19.61
CA VAL A 221 -14.86 8.72 19.07
C VAL A 221 -15.07 8.83 17.56
N VAL A 222 -15.38 10.03 17.05
CA VAL A 222 -15.57 10.25 15.60
C VAL A 222 -14.26 10.05 14.85
N ILE A 223 -13.15 10.58 15.37
CA ILE A 223 -11.82 10.40 14.75
C ILE A 223 -11.46 8.91 14.71
N GLU A 224 -11.57 8.18 15.81
CA GLU A 224 -11.31 6.73 15.86
C GLU A 224 -12.19 5.95 14.88
N GLY A 225 -13.48 6.28 14.78
CA GLY A 225 -14.38 5.68 13.81
C GLY A 225 -13.94 5.89 12.35
N VAL A 226 -13.49 7.10 12.02
CA VAL A 226 -12.94 7.43 10.69
C VAL A 226 -11.65 6.65 10.41
N LEU A 227 -10.79 6.44 11.41
CA LEU A 227 -9.53 5.70 11.26
C LEU A 227 -9.72 4.19 11.11
N ILE A 228 -10.65 3.61 11.88
CA ILE A 228 -10.93 2.17 11.88
C ILE A 228 -11.55 1.72 10.56
N PHE A 229 -12.39 2.55 9.94
CA PHE A 229 -13.09 2.21 8.70
C PHE A 229 -12.16 1.75 7.55
N PRO A 230 -11.14 2.51 7.12
CA PRO A 230 -10.24 2.06 6.06
C PRO A 230 -9.39 0.85 6.45
N ILE A 231 -9.02 0.72 7.73
CA ILE A 231 -8.29 -0.44 8.25
C ILE A 231 -9.14 -1.71 8.11
N LEU A 232 -10.40 -1.65 8.55
CA LEU A 232 -11.34 -2.76 8.43
C LEU A 232 -11.61 -3.15 6.98
N ASN A 233 -11.79 -2.17 6.08
CA ASN A 233 -11.99 -2.44 4.66
C ASN A 233 -10.82 -3.22 4.04
N ILE A 234 -9.58 -2.80 4.32
CA ILE A 234 -8.38 -3.48 3.82
C ILE A 234 -8.22 -4.86 4.48
N ALA A 235 -8.44 -4.95 5.79
CA ALA A 235 -8.33 -6.22 6.52
C ALA A 235 -9.36 -7.25 6.02
N MET A 236 -10.62 -6.84 5.79
CA MET A 236 -11.64 -7.71 5.22
C MET A 236 -11.28 -8.17 3.81
N LEU A 237 -10.84 -7.24 2.94
CA LEU A 237 -10.41 -7.58 1.59
C LEU A 237 -9.28 -8.62 1.61
N PHE A 238 -8.24 -8.40 2.42
CA PHE A 238 -7.13 -9.34 2.55
C PHE A 238 -7.56 -10.67 3.18
N GLY A 239 -8.48 -10.65 4.14
CA GLY A 239 -9.07 -11.85 4.73
C GLY A 239 -9.82 -12.71 3.71
N VAL A 240 -10.65 -12.08 2.87
CA VAL A 240 -11.37 -12.76 1.78
C VAL A 240 -10.40 -13.38 0.78
N ILE A 241 -9.41 -12.62 0.31
CA ILE A 241 -8.40 -13.12 -0.64
C ILE A 241 -7.60 -14.27 -0.05
N TYR A 242 -7.19 -14.14 1.21
CA TYR A 242 -6.46 -15.18 1.90
C TYR A 242 -7.28 -16.48 1.99
N ASN A 243 -8.56 -16.38 2.36
CA ASN A 243 -9.45 -17.53 2.46
C ASN A 243 -9.66 -18.20 1.09
N MET A 244 -9.91 -17.41 0.04
CA MET A 244 -10.03 -17.91 -1.34
C MET A 244 -8.76 -18.64 -1.79
N ALA A 245 -7.59 -18.06 -1.56
CA ALA A 245 -6.31 -18.66 -1.93
C ALA A 245 -6.01 -19.95 -1.12
N ALA A 246 -6.38 -19.98 0.16
CA ALA A 246 -6.25 -21.16 1.00
C ALA A 246 -7.14 -22.31 0.50
N LYS A 247 -8.41 -22.01 0.16
CA LYS A 247 -9.35 -22.97 -0.42
C LYS A 247 -8.85 -23.51 -1.76
N GLU A 248 -8.42 -22.64 -2.68
CA GLU A 248 -7.89 -23.05 -3.99
C GLU A 248 -6.66 -23.96 -3.83
N LYS A 249 -5.78 -23.66 -2.87
CA LYS A 249 -4.60 -24.50 -2.60
C LYS A 249 -4.98 -25.87 -2.05
N PHE A 250 -5.99 -25.92 -1.17
CA PHE A 250 -6.49 -27.17 -0.60
C PHE A 250 -7.15 -28.06 -1.67
N GLU A 251 -8.00 -27.49 -2.53
CA GLU A 251 -8.62 -28.21 -3.65
C GLU A 251 -7.56 -28.79 -4.61
N ARG A 252 -6.55 -28.00 -4.98
CA ARG A 252 -5.43 -28.49 -5.81
C ARG A 252 -4.64 -29.63 -5.17
N MET A 253 -4.49 -29.62 -3.84
CA MET A 253 -3.82 -30.68 -3.11
C MET A 253 -4.64 -31.98 -3.18
N LEU A 254 -5.94 -31.90 -2.91
CA LEU A 254 -6.86 -33.04 -3.02
C LEU A 254 -6.90 -33.62 -4.43
N SER A 255 -7.00 -32.78 -5.47
CA SER A 255 -6.96 -33.23 -6.86
C SER A 255 -5.64 -33.92 -7.20
N ARG A 256 -4.50 -33.41 -6.70
CA ARG A 256 -3.19 -34.04 -6.90
C ARG A 256 -3.11 -35.41 -6.23
N GLU A 257 -3.55 -35.52 -4.98
CA GLU A 257 -3.58 -36.79 -4.24
C GLU A 257 -4.49 -37.82 -4.92
N ARG A 258 -5.65 -37.38 -5.43
CA ARG A 258 -6.56 -38.23 -6.21
C ARG A 258 -5.88 -38.76 -7.48
N ILE A 259 -5.22 -37.90 -8.25
CA ILE A 259 -4.50 -38.32 -9.47
C ILE A 259 -3.37 -39.29 -9.12
N VAL A 260 -2.57 -39.02 -8.08
CA VAL A 260 -1.51 -39.93 -7.63
C VAL A 260 -2.07 -41.29 -7.25
N THR A 261 -3.22 -41.31 -6.56
CA THR A 261 -3.91 -42.55 -6.19
C THR A 261 -4.40 -43.30 -7.43
N LEU A 262 -5.06 -42.63 -8.38
CA LEU A 262 -5.52 -43.24 -9.63
C LEU A 262 -4.35 -43.81 -10.45
N VAL A 263 -3.23 -43.10 -10.55
CA VAL A 263 -2.01 -43.59 -11.21
C VAL A 263 -1.44 -44.83 -10.52
N SER A 264 -1.47 -44.88 -9.18
CA SER A 264 -1.03 -46.06 -8.42
C SER A 264 -1.92 -47.29 -8.67
N ILE A 265 -3.24 -47.09 -8.72
CA ILE A 265 -4.23 -48.13 -9.04
C ILE A 265 -4.02 -48.63 -10.47
N LEU A 266 -3.76 -47.72 -11.40
CA LEU A 266 -3.49 -48.05 -12.81
C LEU A 266 -2.23 -48.92 -12.95
N LYS A 267 -1.15 -48.58 -12.24
CA LYS A 267 0.07 -49.42 -12.19
C LYS A 267 -0.20 -50.82 -11.60
N MET A 268 -1.03 -50.90 -10.56
CA MET A 268 -1.42 -52.18 -9.96
C MET A 268 -2.25 -53.04 -10.95
N TYR A 269 -3.20 -52.46 -11.67
CA TYR A 269 -3.99 -53.22 -12.65
C TYR A 269 -3.20 -53.60 -13.90
N ALA A 270 -2.30 -52.72 -14.36
CA ALA A 270 -1.41 -53.01 -15.48
C ALA A 270 -0.42 -54.14 -15.17
N SER A 271 0.16 -54.16 -13.95
CA SER A 271 1.04 -55.25 -13.50
C SER A 271 0.30 -56.59 -13.36
N ASN A 272 -0.99 -56.56 -13.02
CA ASN A 272 -1.85 -57.74 -12.98
C ASN A 272 -2.48 -58.11 -14.35
N GLN A 273 -2.04 -57.49 -15.46
CA GLN A 273 -2.56 -57.70 -16.82
C GLN A 273 -4.09 -57.52 -16.96
N ASN A 274 -4.72 -56.76 -16.07
CA ASN A 274 -6.17 -56.54 -16.08
C ASN A 274 -6.53 -55.28 -16.89
N TYR A 275 -6.34 -55.36 -18.20
CA TYR A 275 -6.46 -54.21 -19.11
C TYR A 275 -7.87 -53.61 -19.18
N GLY A 276 -8.93 -54.37 -18.91
CA GLY A 276 -10.29 -53.85 -18.81
C GLY A 276 -10.45 -52.83 -17.66
N LYS A 277 -9.83 -53.09 -16.51
CA LYS A 277 -9.82 -52.16 -15.37
C LYS A 277 -8.88 -50.98 -15.59
N VAL A 278 -7.82 -51.15 -16.39
CA VAL A 278 -6.93 -50.05 -16.79
C VAL A 278 -7.70 -49.00 -17.61
N ASN A 279 -8.46 -49.42 -18.62
CA ASN A 279 -9.25 -48.49 -19.43
C ASN A 279 -10.29 -47.73 -18.61
N ALA A 280 -10.96 -48.38 -17.65
CA ALA A 280 -11.91 -47.72 -16.76
C ALA A 280 -11.26 -46.63 -15.88
N VAL A 281 -10.02 -46.85 -15.41
CA VAL A 281 -9.28 -45.84 -14.63
C VAL A 281 -8.77 -44.70 -15.53
N ILE A 282 -8.40 -44.99 -16.78
CA ILE A 282 -8.05 -43.96 -17.77
C ILE A 282 -9.26 -43.06 -18.07
N ASP A 283 -10.45 -43.63 -18.24
CA ASP A 283 -11.67 -42.87 -18.47
C ASP A 283 -12.04 -41.98 -17.27
N ASP A 284 -11.88 -42.48 -16.03
CA ASP A 284 -12.10 -41.67 -14.82
C ASP A 284 -11.08 -40.51 -14.70
N ILE A 285 -9.82 -40.75 -15.08
CA ILE A 285 -8.79 -39.70 -15.15
C ILE A 285 -9.16 -38.65 -16.22
N ASN A 286 -9.56 -39.09 -17.42
CA ASN A 286 -9.91 -38.20 -18.53
C ASN A 286 -11.12 -37.34 -18.19
N LYS A 287 -12.18 -37.94 -17.62
CA LYS A 287 -13.36 -37.20 -17.17
C LYS A 287 -13.01 -36.16 -16.11
N HIS A 288 -12.16 -36.53 -15.14
CA HIS A 288 -11.75 -35.60 -14.09
C HIS A 288 -10.85 -34.47 -14.61
N LEU A 289 -10.02 -34.74 -15.64
CA LEU A 289 -9.25 -33.71 -16.32
C LEU A 289 -10.15 -32.75 -17.12
N GLU A 290 -11.15 -33.26 -17.84
CA GLU A 290 -12.12 -32.42 -18.55
C GLU A 290 -12.88 -31.48 -17.59
N GLU A 291 -13.31 -31.97 -16.44
CA GLU A 291 -13.94 -31.16 -15.38
C GLU A 291 -13.01 -30.02 -14.89
N LEU A 292 -11.71 -30.30 -14.74
CA LEU A 292 -10.71 -29.30 -14.33
C LEU A 292 -10.39 -28.28 -15.43
N TYR A 293 -10.49 -28.67 -16.71
CA TYR A 293 -10.23 -27.78 -17.85
C TYR A 293 -11.42 -26.88 -18.19
N GLN A 294 -12.66 -27.34 -17.99
CA GLN A 294 -13.85 -26.48 -18.18
C GLN A 294 -13.93 -25.34 -17.16
N TYR A 295 -13.35 -25.49 -15.97
CA TYR A 295 -13.29 -24.44 -14.94
C TYR A 295 -12.30 -23.29 -15.26
N LYS A 296 -11.64 -23.31 -16.42
CA LYS A 296 -10.56 -22.39 -16.80
C LYS A 296 -10.92 -21.40 -17.91
N ILE A 297 -12.18 -21.38 -18.36
CA ILE A 297 -12.76 -20.40 -19.29
C ILE A 297 -13.54 -19.37 -18.46
#